data_AF-A0A5N5WIH5-F1
#
_entry.id   AF-A0A5N5WIH5-F1
#
_cell.length_a   1.000
_cell.length_b   1.000
_cell.length_c   1.000
_cell.angle_alpha   90.00
_cell.angle_beta   90.00
_cell.angle_gamma   90.00
#
_symmetry.space_group_name_H-M   'P 1'
#
loop_
_entity.id
_entity.type
_entity.pdbx_description
1 polymer ?
#
loop_
_entity_poly.entity_id
_entity_poly.type
_entity_poly.pdbx_seq_one_letter_code
_entity_poly.pdbx_strand_id
1 'polypeptide(L)'
;MGGSGTSGILRFKSSCGETFTVALGIHNYNVWCDAQVNLRDDETAVKMHPEYYNRGSLSDQAHSGIFKGTKNANCVGISFTQTDGNQLPAVLYYNPEKDRRVY
;
A
#
# COMPACT_ATOMS: atom_id res chain seq x y z
N MET A 1 -0.34 -8.79 -13.46
CA MET A 1 -1.09 -9.86 -12.77
C MET A 1 -1.93 -10.60 -13.80
N GLY A 2 -2.25 -11.88 -13.58
CA GLY A 2 -3.01 -12.69 -14.55
C GLY A 2 -4.48 -12.29 -14.74
N GLY A 3 -5.03 -11.48 -13.82
CA GLY A 3 -6.40 -10.98 -13.85
C GLY A 3 -6.76 -10.22 -12.57
N SER A 4 -8.03 -9.82 -12.44
CA SER A 4 -8.59 -9.27 -11.20
C SER A 4 -8.66 -10.33 -10.11
N GLY A 5 -8.66 -9.91 -8.84
CA GLY A 5 -8.77 -10.78 -7.67
C GLY A 5 -7.45 -11.08 -6.98
N THR A 6 -6.38 -10.36 -7.33
CA THR A 6 -5.05 -10.56 -6.73
C THR A 6 -4.30 -9.24 -6.53
N SER A 7 -3.19 -9.31 -5.83
CA SER A 7 -2.36 -8.17 -5.45
C SER A 7 -0.91 -8.59 -5.27
N GLY A 8 -0.04 -7.60 -5.15
CA GLY A 8 1.34 -7.77 -4.70
C GLY A 8 1.63 -6.83 -3.53
N ILE A 9 2.68 -7.14 -2.78
CA ILE A 9 3.14 -6.30 -1.68
C ILE A 9 4.64 -6.02 -1.84
N LEU A 10 5.02 -4.76 -1.63
CA LEU A 10 6.41 -4.32 -1.54
C LEU A 10 6.70 -3.93 -0.09
N ARG A 11 7.85 -4.36 0.43
CA ARG A 11 8.32 -3.98 1.77
C ARG A 11 9.55 -3.09 1.64
N PHE A 12 9.54 -1.98 2.35
CA PHE A 12 10.61 -0.99 2.36
C PHE A 12 11.19 -0.88 3.76
N LYS A 13 12.51 -0.65 3.82
CA LYS A 13 13.23 -0.23 5.02
C LYS A 13 13.98 1.04 4.69
N SER A 14 13.62 2.14 5.34
CA SER A 14 14.27 3.43 5.11
C SER A 14 15.64 3.49 5.82
N SER A 15 16.47 4.45 5.42
CA SER A 15 17.77 4.67 6.07
C SER A 15 17.66 5.12 7.53
N CYS A 16 16.52 5.70 7.95
CA CYS A 16 16.22 6.02 9.35
C CYS A 16 15.64 4.83 10.14
N GLY A 17 15.57 3.63 9.53
CA GLY A 17 15.16 2.39 10.19
C GLY A 17 13.65 2.13 10.18
N GLU A 18 12.84 3.00 9.58
CA GLU A 18 11.41 2.77 9.46
C GLU A 18 11.12 1.65 8.46
N THR A 19 10.26 0.73 8.86
CA THR A 19 9.83 -0.38 8.01
C THR A 19 8.33 -0.26 7.74
N PHE A 20 7.97 -0.36 6.46
CA PHE A 20 6.59 -0.31 6.02
C PHE A 20 6.36 -1.20 4.79
N THR A 21 5.12 -1.52 4.52
CA THR A 21 4.70 -2.18 3.28
C THR A 21 3.71 -1.34 2.50
N VAL A 22 3.65 -1.61 1.21
CA VAL A 22 2.68 -1.10 0.26
C VAL A 22 2.07 -2.28 -0.46
N ALA A 23 0.75 -2.45 -0.35
CA ALA A 23 -0.03 -3.41 -1.10
C ALA A 23 -0.73 -2.69 -2.27
N LEU A 24 -0.72 -3.32 -3.44
CA LEU A 24 -1.40 -2.85 -4.66
C LEU A 24 -2.08 -4.04 -5.31
N GLY A 25 -3.36 -3.90 -5.66
CA GLY A 25 -4.12 -4.99 -6.27
C GLY A 25 -5.31 -4.51 -7.08
N ILE A 26 -6.00 -5.50 -7.66
CA ILE A 26 -7.24 -5.29 -8.41
C ILE A 26 -8.32 -6.17 -7.80
N HIS A 27 -9.46 -5.60 -7.44
CA HIS A 27 -10.62 -6.33 -6.94
C HIS A 27 -11.88 -5.85 -7.65
N ASN A 28 -12.67 -6.79 -8.19
CA ASN A 28 -13.86 -6.48 -9.00
C ASN A 28 -13.58 -5.43 -10.07
N TYR A 29 -12.44 -5.58 -10.76
CA TYR A 29 -11.95 -4.68 -11.81
C TYR A 29 -11.60 -3.25 -11.36
N ASN A 30 -11.63 -2.96 -10.06
CA ASN A 30 -11.20 -1.68 -9.50
C ASN A 30 -9.82 -1.80 -8.84
N VAL A 31 -9.03 -0.73 -8.92
CA VAL A 31 -7.77 -0.64 -8.17
C VAL A 31 -8.02 -0.61 -6.68
N TRP A 32 -7.10 -1.18 -5.92
CA TRP A 32 -6.99 -0.94 -4.49
C TRP A 32 -5.53 -0.90 -4.07
N CYS A 33 -5.26 -0.19 -2.99
CA CYS A 33 -3.99 -0.14 -2.32
C CYS A 33 -4.19 -0.05 -0.81
N ASP A 34 -3.11 -0.36 -0.08
CA ASP A 34 -3.02 -0.13 1.35
C ASP A 34 -1.54 0.00 1.74
N ALA A 35 -1.28 0.55 2.92
CA ALA A 35 0.04 0.55 3.53
C ALA A 35 -0.03 0.12 4.99
N GLN A 36 1.02 -0.56 5.46
CA GLN A 36 1.19 -0.89 6.86
C GLN A 36 2.53 -0.29 7.31
N VAL A 37 2.49 0.48 8.39
CA VAL A 37 3.61 1.32 8.85
C VAL A 37 4.05 0.90 10.24
N ASN A 38 5.26 1.26 10.63
CA ASN A 38 5.84 0.95 11.95
C ASN A 38 5.98 -0.56 12.20
N LEU A 39 6.31 -1.30 11.15
CA LEU A 39 6.40 -2.76 11.18
C LEU A 39 7.63 -3.21 11.97
N ARG A 40 7.48 -4.32 12.69
CA ARG A 40 8.60 -5.07 13.25
C ARG A 40 9.36 -5.82 12.14
N ASP A 41 10.59 -6.23 12.41
CA ASP A 41 11.40 -6.97 11.44
C ASP A 41 10.76 -8.32 11.04
N ASP A 42 9.99 -8.94 11.94
CA ASP A 42 9.30 -10.21 11.72
C ASP A 42 7.93 -10.09 11.02
N GLU A 43 7.41 -8.87 10.86
CA GLU A 43 6.18 -8.55 10.12
C GLU A 43 6.52 -8.38 8.63
N THR A 44 6.76 -9.53 8.01
CA THR A 44 7.20 -9.62 6.62
C THR A 44 6.05 -9.51 5.63
N ALA A 45 6.40 -9.14 4.38
CA ALA A 45 5.49 -9.17 3.24
C ALA A 45 4.76 -10.52 3.09
N VAL A 46 5.46 -11.64 3.25
CA VAL A 46 4.87 -12.98 3.11
C VAL A 46 3.87 -13.32 4.21
N LYS A 47 4.06 -12.79 5.43
CA LYS A 47 3.09 -12.94 6.52
C LYS A 47 1.86 -12.06 6.32
N MET A 48 2.04 -10.83 5.86
CA MET A 48 0.94 -9.87 5.75
C MET A 48 0.11 -10.01 4.46
N HIS A 49 0.72 -10.44 3.35
CA HIS A 49 -0.01 -10.51 2.07
C HIS A 49 -1.28 -11.40 2.15
N PRO A 50 -1.27 -12.58 2.80
CA PRO A 50 -2.47 -13.39 2.99
C PRO A 50 -3.60 -12.70 3.77
N GLU A 51 -3.30 -11.74 4.64
CA GLU A 51 -4.30 -11.05 5.48
C GLU A 51 -5.25 -10.15 4.69
N TYR A 52 -4.93 -9.83 3.43
CA TYR A 52 -5.85 -9.12 2.53
C TYR A 52 -6.90 -10.03 1.89
N TYR A 53 -6.81 -11.34 2.10
CA TYR A 53 -7.70 -12.34 1.52
C TYR A 53 -8.49 -13.07 2.61
N ASN A 54 -9.55 -13.78 2.21
CA ASN A 54 -10.28 -14.73 3.06
C ASN A 54 -10.75 -14.15 4.41
N ARG A 55 -11.13 -12.87 4.46
CA ARG A 55 -11.53 -12.16 5.68
C ARG A 55 -10.41 -12.06 6.73
N GLY A 56 -9.16 -12.01 6.26
CA GLY A 56 -8.01 -11.71 7.09
C GLY A 56 -8.11 -10.30 7.68
N SER A 57 -7.23 -10.00 8.63
CA SER A 57 -7.30 -8.77 9.43
C SER A 57 -7.16 -7.47 8.61
N LEU A 58 -6.64 -7.56 7.38
CA LEU A 58 -6.42 -6.44 6.48
C LEU A 58 -7.41 -6.38 5.30
N SER A 59 -8.36 -7.32 5.20
CA SER A 59 -9.28 -7.38 4.04
C SER A 59 -10.11 -6.10 3.86
N ASP A 60 -10.43 -5.43 4.97
CA ASP A 60 -11.28 -4.24 4.99
C ASP A 60 -10.47 -2.93 4.94
N GLN A 61 -9.14 -3.02 4.81
CA GLN A 61 -8.22 -1.87 4.76
C GLN A 61 -7.88 -1.42 3.33
N ALA A 62 -8.34 -2.17 2.33
CA ALA A 62 -8.09 -1.89 0.91
C ALA A 62 -8.91 -0.70 0.42
N HIS A 63 -8.25 0.35 -0.10
CA HIS A 63 -8.89 1.57 -0.60
C HIS A 63 -8.30 2.02 -1.94
N SER A 64 -8.95 2.96 -2.65
CA SER A 64 -8.45 3.46 -3.94
C SER A 64 -7.27 4.44 -3.83
N GLY A 65 -6.94 4.89 -2.62
CA GLY A 65 -5.82 5.76 -2.31
C GLY A 65 -5.56 5.76 -0.80
N ILE A 66 -4.31 5.96 -0.39
CA ILE A 66 -3.94 5.95 1.04
C ILE A 66 -2.93 7.03 1.39
N PHE A 67 -2.99 7.44 2.65
CA PHE A 67 -2.00 8.27 3.32
C PHE A 67 -1.89 7.84 4.78
N LYS A 68 -0.74 7.29 5.20
CA LYS A 68 -0.51 6.79 6.56
C LYS A 68 0.72 7.41 7.21
N GLY A 69 0.53 7.96 8.40
CA GLY A 69 1.61 8.50 9.22
C GLY A 69 2.40 7.41 9.95
N THR A 70 3.70 7.58 9.99
CA THR A 70 4.64 6.78 10.80
C THR A 70 4.78 7.38 12.21
N LYS A 71 5.40 6.63 13.13
CA LYS A 71 5.71 7.11 14.48
C LYS A 71 6.72 8.27 14.50
N ASN A 72 7.56 8.40 13.47
CA ASN A 72 8.55 9.49 13.38
C ASN A 72 8.08 10.67 12.53
N ALA A 73 6.76 10.87 12.42
CA ALA A 73 6.14 11.97 11.66
C ALA A 73 6.43 11.99 10.15
N ASN A 74 7.04 10.94 9.58
CA ASN A 74 7.04 10.69 8.14
C ASN A 74 5.68 10.13 7.70
N CYS A 75 5.39 10.19 6.41
CA CYS A 75 4.15 9.64 5.84
C CYS A 75 4.40 8.77 4.62
N VAL A 76 3.59 7.73 4.45
CA VAL A 76 3.55 6.86 3.27
C VAL A 76 2.24 7.12 2.54
N GLY A 77 2.30 7.44 1.25
CA GLY A 77 1.13 7.71 0.42
C GLY A 77 1.17 6.94 -0.90
N ILE A 78 0.00 6.57 -1.42
CA ILE A 78 -0.13 5.98 -2.75
C ILE A 78 -1.31 6.64 -3.45
N SER A 79 -1.09 7.07 -4.69
CA SER A 79 -2.16 7.48 -5.61
C SER A 79 -1.97 6.83 -6.97
N PHE A 80 -3.07 6.33 -7.53
CA PHE A 80 -3.13 5.84 -8.89
C PHE A 80 -3.29 7.04 -9.83
N THR A 81 -2.43 7.18 -10.83
CA THR A 81 -2.58 8.25 -11.83
C THR A 81 -3.58 7.87 -12.92
N GLN A 82 -3.99 6.60 -12.96
CA GLN A 82 -5.05 6.07 -13.82
C GLN A 82 -5.70 4.86 -13.12
N THR A 83 -7.02 4.81 -13.12
CA THR A 83 -7.81 3.76 -12.45
C THR A 83 -8.54 2.82 -13.42
N ASP A 84 -8.53 3.15 -14.72
CA ASP A 84 -9.23 2.40 -15.76
C ASP A 84 -8.27 1.72 -16.74
N GLY A 85 -8.72 0.59 -17.30
CA GLY A 85 -7.94 -0.21 -18.24
C GLY A 85 -6.98 -1.18 -17.54
N ASN A 86 -5.99 -1.66 -18.28
CA ASN A 86 -5.11 -2.75 -17.83
C ASN A 86 -3.70 -2.28 -17.47
N GLN A 87 -3.39 -1.00 -17.69
CA GLN A 87 -2.14 -0.34 -17.34
C GLN A 87 -2.45 0.72 -16.31
N LEU A 88 -2.11 0.46 -15.05
CA LEU A 88 -2.60 1.22 -13.89
C LEU A 88 -1.40 1.79 -13.12
N PRO A 89 -0.76 2.86 -13.64
CA PRO A 89 0.34 3.53 -12.97
C PRO A 89 -0.07 4.09 -11.61
N ALA A 90 0.83 3.95 -10.63
CA ALA A 90 0.68 4.50 -9.29
C ALA A 90 1.99 5.13 -8.82
N VAL A 91 1.88 6.17 -7.99
CA VAL A 91 3.01 6.86 -7.39
C VAL A 91 3.03 6.58 -5.89
N LEU A 92 4.16 6.06 -5.41
CA LEU A 92 4.45 5.94 -3.99
C LEU A 92 5.16 7.21 -3.51
N TYR A 93 4.60 7.83 -2.48
CA TYR A 93 5.19 8.95 -1.78
C TYR A 93 5.71 8.48 -0.42
N TYR A 94 6.95 8.84 -0.09
CA TYR A 94 7.52 8.68 1.23
C TYR A 94 8.04 10.03 1.71
N ASN A 95 7.54 10.47 2.86
CA ASN A 95 7.77 11.80 3.41
C ASN A 95 7.52 12.94 2.38
N PRO A 96 6.35 12.97 1.70
CA PRO A 96 6.04 14.10 0.82
C PRO A 96 5.97 15.40 1.63
N GLU A 97 6.40 16.51 1.04
CA GLU A 97 6.17 17.84 1.61
C GLU A 97 4.68 18.04 1.93
N LYS A 98 4.37 18.71 3.04
CA LYS A 98 3.00 18.82 3.58
C LYS A 98 1.96 19.36 2.58
N ASP A 99 2.38 20.10 1.55
CA ASP A 99 1.50 20.65 0.51
C ASP A 99 1.24 19.71 -0.68
N ARG A 100 1.94 18.57 -0.78
CA ARG A 100 1.67 17.56 -1.79
C ARG A 100 0.49 16.68 -1.35
N ARG A 101 -0.71 17.25 -1.41
CA ARG A 101 -1.95 16.50 -1.17
C ARG A 101 -2.08 15.41 -2.23
N VAL A 102 -1.95 14.17 -1.76
CA VAL A 102 -2.25 12.95 -2.50
C VAL A 102 -3.77 12.83 -2.49
N TYR A 103 -4.42 13.20 -3.59
CA TYR A 103 -5.86 13.01 -3.80
C TYR A 103 -6.10 11.74 -4.62
#